data_AF-A0A7V3DEJ4-F1
#
_entry.id   AF-A0A7V3DEJ4-F1
#
_cell.length_a   1.000
_cell.length_b   1.000
_cell.length_c   1.000
_cell.angle_alpha   90.00
_cell.angle_beta   90.00
_cell.angle_gamma   90.00
#
_symmetry.space_group_name_H-M   'P 1'
#
loop_
_entity.id
_entity.type
_entity.pdbx_description
1 polymer ?
#
loop_
_entity_poly.entity_id
_entity_poly.type
_entity_poly.pdbx_seq_one_letter_code
_entity_poly.pdbx_strand_id
1 'polypeptide(L)' 'MPTSTLEFNLPDEEPEFHFALCGERFYVALCELDSWLRSKLKYGHDFKSADEALQEARDELRDLVSDIPIRFDFI' A
#
# COMPACT_ATOMS: atom_id res chain seq x y z
N MET A 1 34.38 21.90 -25.19
CA MET A 1 34.46 21.73 -23.73
C MET A 1 34.27 20.26 -23.44
N PRO A 2 35.11 19.61 -22.62
CA PRO A 2 34.87 18.23 -22.24
C PRO A 2 33.60 18.17 -21.37
N THR A 3 32.70 17.26 -21.71
CA THR A 3 31.49 16.98 -20.93
C THR A 3 31.75 15.72 -20.13
N SER A 4 31.54 15.80 -18.82
CA SER A 4 31.62 14.63 -17.94
C SER A 4 30.20 14.20 -17.60
N THR A 5 29.90 12.93 -17.86
CA THR A 5 28.63 12.30 -17.50
C THR A 5 28.84 11.50 -16.22
N LEU A 6 28.02 11.76 -15.20
CA LEU A 6 27.97 10.97 -13.97
C LEU A 6 26.84 9.94 -14.12
N GLU A 7 27.21 8.66 -14.21
CA GLU A 7 26.25 7.56 -14.18
C GLU A 7 26.12 7.06 -12.74
N PHE A 8 24.94 7.24 -12.17
CA PHE A 8 24.58 6.63 -10.89
C PHE A 8 24.04 5.23 -11.18
N ASN A 9 24.75 4.20 -10.75
CA ASN A 9 24.13 2.89 -10.55
C ASN A 9 23.25 3.01 -9.31
N LEU A 10 21.95 2.83 -9.50
CA LEU A 10 21.03 2.75 -8.38
C LEU A 10 21.46 1.55 -7.52
N PRO A 11 21.68 1.74 -6.21
CA PRO A 11 22.15 0.65 -5.37
C PRO A 11 21.14 -0.50 -5.38
N ASP A 12 21.62 -1.74 -5.24
CA ASP A 12 20.79 -2.94 -5.13
C ASP A 12 19.71 -2.84 -4.02
N GLU A 13 19.85 -1.86 -3.11
CA GLU A 13 18.95 -1.52 -1.99
C GLU A 13 17.84 -0.50 -2.33
N GLU A 14 17.58 -0.23 -3.61
CA GLU A 14 16.45 0.61 -4.06
C GLU A 14 15.10 0.20 -3.41
N PRO A 15 14.73 -1.10 -3.33
CA PRO A 15 13.48 -1.53 -2.69
C PRO A 15 13.42 -1.15 -1.20
N GLU A 16 14.50 -1.39 -0.46
CA GLU A 16 14.62 -1.09 0.97
C GLU A 16 14.51 0.42 1.22
N PHE A 17 15.12 1.23 0.35
CA PHE A 17 15.01 2.68 0.42
C PHE A 17 13.57 3.14 0.17
N HIS A 18 12.89 2.60 -0.84
CA HIS A 18 11.48 2.92 -1.11
C HIS A 18 10.55 2.46 0.01
N PHE A 19 10.79 1.29 0.61
CA PHE A 19 10.03 0.81 1.76
C PHE A 19 10.20 1.73 2.98
N ALA A 20 11.43 2.17 3.27
CA ALA A 20 11.70 3.12 4.35
C ALA A 20 10.99 4.46 4.12
N LEU A 21 11.00 4.96 2.88
CA LEU A 21 10.38 6.25 2.50
C LEU A 21 8.85 6.20 2.53
N CYS A 22 8.25 5.04 2.28
CA CYS A 22 6.80 4.88 2.25
C CYS A 22 6.20 4.32 3.56
N GLY A 23 7.03 4.00 4.55
CA GLY A 23 6.59 3.37 5.80
C GLY A 23 5.51 4.17 6.55
N GLU A 24 5.65 5.50 6.61
CA GLU A 24 4.64 6.37 7.23
C GLU A 24 3.30 6.31 6.50
N ARG A 25 3.32 6.35 5.16
CA ARG A 25 2.11 6.30 4.33
C ARG A 25 1.40 4.96 4.48
N PHE A 26 2.16 3.88 4.56
CA PHE A 26 1.63 2.57 4.88
C PHE A 26 1.00 2.49 6.26
N TYR A 27 1.65 3.07 7.26
CA TYR A 27 1.12 3.11 8.61
C TYR A 27 -0.25 3.80 8.63
N VAL A 28 -0.37 4.95 7.96
CA VAL A 28 -1.65 5.66 7.82
C VAL A 28 -2.70 4.81 7.10
N ALA A 29 -2.35 4.20 5.95
CA ALA A 29 -3.25 3.32 5.22
C ALA A 29 -3.76 2.15 6.07
N LEU A 30 -2.90 1.55 6.91
CA LEU A 30 -3.31 0.49 7.84
C LEU A 30 -4.24 1.00 8.94
N CYS A 31 -4.02 2.20 9.46
CA CYS A 31 -4.93 2.82 10.44
C CYS A 31 -6.31 3.13 9.83
N GLU A 32 -6.35 3.56 8.57
CA GLU A 32 -7.59 3.81 7.83
C GLU A 32 -8.33 2.50 7.57
N LEU A 33 -7.62 1.45 7.14
CA LEU A 33 -8.20 0.11 6.96
C LEU A 33 -8.78 -0.45 8.27
N ASP A 34 -8.07 -0.34 9.40
CA ASP A 34 -8.59 -0.75 10.71
C ASP A 34 -9.87 0.02 11.07
N SER A 35 -9.87 1.33 10.85
CA SER A 35 -11.03 2.19 11.11
C SER A 35 -12.23 1.78 10.25
N TRP A 36 -11.99 1.50 8.96
CA TRP A 36 -13.00 1.01 8.04
C TRP A 36 -13.57 -0.34 8.49
N LEU A 37 -12.72 -1.34 8.79
CA LEU A 37 -13.14 -2.65 9.26
C LEU A 37 -13.97 -2.55 10.54
N ARG A 38 -13.51 -1.72 11.49
CA ARG A 38 -14.23 -1.47 12.74
C ARG A 38 -15.59 -0.82 12.50
N SER A 39 -15.72 0.04 11.48
CA SER A 39 -17.01 0.62 11.10
C SER A 39 -18.00 -0.47 10.65
N LYS A 40 -17.55 -1.43 9.82
CA LYS A 40 -18.35 -2.57 9.37
C LYS A 40 -18.78 -3.46 10.52
N LEU A 41 -17.91 -3.66 11.52
CA LEU A 41 -18.24 -4.43 12.72
C LEU A 41 -19.23 -3.70 13.65
N LYS A 42 -19.07 -2.38 13.81
CA LYS A 42 -19.87 -1.58 14.76
C LYS A 42 -21.26 -1.25 14.24
N TYR A 43 -21.35 -0.91 12.95
CA TYR A 43 -22.59 -0.42 12.33
C TYR A 43 -23.27 -1.49 11.47
N GLY A 44 -22.64 -2.66 11.31
CA GLY A 44 -23.09 -3.73 10.41
C GLY A 44 -22.54 -3.57 9.01
N HIS A 45 -22.68 -4.63 8.22
CA HIS A 45 -22.27 -4.69 6.83
C HIS A 45 -23.26 -5.51 6.01
N ASP A 46 -23.32 -5.25 4.70
CA ASP A 46 -24.25 -5.93 3.78
C ASP A 46 -23.60 -7.11 3.03
N PHE A 47 -22.40 -7.54 3.45
CA PHE A 47 -21.71 -8.68 2.86
C PHE A 47 -22.54 -9.96 2.98
N LYS A 48 -22.69 -10.69 1.87
CA LYS A 48 -23.54 -11.89 1.75
C LYS A 48 -22.75 -13.18 1.96
N SER A 49 -21.43 -13.13 1.85
CA SER A 49 -20.53 -14.26 2.10
C SER A 49 -19.20 -13.80 2.71
N ALA A 50 -18.46 -14.76 3.26
CA ALA A 50 -17.09 -14.51 3.73
C ALA A 50 -16.16 -14.10 2.56
N ASP A 51 -16.33 -14.71 1.38
CA ASP A 51 -15.54 -14.38 0.19
C ASP A 51 -15.78 -12.93 -0.27
N GLU A 52 -17.03 -12.45 -0.22
CA GLU A 52 -17.38 -11.06 -0.53
C GLU A 52 -16.76 -10.10 0.49
N ALA A 53 -16.84 -10.41 1.78
CA ALA A 53 -16.21 -9.59 2.82
C ALA A 53 -14.67 -9.51 2.67
N LEU A 54 -14.03 -10.62 2.31
CA LEU A 54 -12.59 -10.67 2.05
C LEU A 54 -12.20 -9.87 0.81
N GLN A 55 -13.01 -9.96 -0.26
CA GLN A 55 -12.76 -9.24 -1.50
C GLN A 55 -12.91 -7.72 -1.29
N GLU A 56 -13.98 -7.29 -0.61
CA GLU A 56 -14.22 -5.88 -0.26
C GLU A 56 -13.11 -5.31 0.63
N ALA A 57 -12.64 -6.06 1.63
CA ALA A 57 -11.51 -5.64 2.46
C ALA A 57 -10.21 -5.51 1.65
N ARG A 58 -10.01 -6.38 0.66
CA ARG A 58 -8.85 -6.34 -0.23
C ARG A 58 -8.91 -5.15 -1.19
N ASP A 59 -10.10 -4.83 -1.70
CA ASP A 59 -10.30 -3.71 -2.60
C ASP A 59 -10.14 -2.38 -1.86
N GLU A 60 -10.68 -2.25 -0.65
CA GLU A 60 -10.43 -1.09 0.21
C GLU A 60 -8.93 -0.91 0.51
N LEU A 61 -8.21 -1.99 0.85
CA LEU A 61 -6.77 -1.92 1.03
C LEU A 61 -6.06 -1.42 -0.25
N ARG A 62 -6.45 -1.90 -1.43
CA ARG A 62 -5.89 -1.47 -2.71
C ARG A 62 -6.16 0.00 -3.01
N ASP A 63 -7.34 0.47 -2.66
CA ASP A 63 -7.71 1.87 -2.85
C ASP A 63 -6.87 2.78 -1.92
N LEU A 64 -6.74 2.42 -0.64
CA LEU A 64 -5.96 3.18 0.36
C LEU A 64 -4.47 3.29 0.01
N VAL A 65 -3.93 2.31 -0.71
CA VAL A 65 -2.50 2.25 -1.07
C VAL A 65 -2.25 2.60 -2.52
N SER A 66 -3.29 2.90 -3.31
CA SER A 66 -3.19 3.19 -4.76
C SER A 66 -2.28 4.37 -5.07
N ASP A 67 -2.22 5.35 -4.17
CA ASP A 67 -1.36 6.53 -4.30
C ASP A 67 0.08 6.30 -3.83
N ILE A 68 0.36 5.16 -3.18
CA ILE A 68 1.68 4.83 -2.66
C ILE A 68 2.48 4.17 -3.79
N PRO A 69 3.69 4.66 -4.12
CA PRO A 69 4.49 4.17 -5.26
C PRO A 69 5.12 2.81 -4.94
N ILE A 70 4.30 1.79 -4.72
CA ILE A 70 4.70 0.44 -4.30
C ILE A 70 3.91 -0.57 -5.10
N ARG A 71 4.61 -1.59 -5.58
CA ARG A 71 3.97 -2.74 -6.23
C ARG A 71 3.58 -3.77 -5.17
N PHE A 72 2.31 -4.17 -5.18
CA PHE A 72 1.81 -5.32 -4.40
C PHE A 72 2.03 -6.66 -5.11
N ASP A 73 2.67 -6.66 -6.28
CA ASP A 73 2.88 -7.83 -7.15
C ASP A 73 4.04 -8.72 -6.66
N PHE A 74 4.01 -9.12 -5.39
CA PHE A 74 5.02 -10.03 -4.79
C PHE A 74 4.58 -11.51 -4.76
N ILE A 75 3.57 -11.90 -5.56
CA ILE A 75 3.11 -13.30 -5.69
C ILE A 75 2.92 -13.65 -7.16
#